data_AF-A0A838YM56-F1
#
_entry.id   AF-A0A838YM56-F1
#
_cell.length_a   1.000
_cell.length_b   1.000
_cell.length_c   1.000
_cell.angle_alpha   90.00
_cell.angle_beta   90.00
_cell.angle_gamma   90.00
#
_symmetry.space_group_name_H-M   'P 1'
#
loop_
_entity.id
_entity.type
_entity.pdbx_description
1 polymer ?
#
loop_
_entity_poly.entity_id
_entity_poly.type
_entity_poly.pdbx_seq_one_letter_code
_entity_poly.pdbx_strand_id
1 'polypeptide(L)'
;MNPTLLILLLISNLVSTAEPINIESKRELFIDDFLIESLDDAEIRLSIPKDEGPVHSFDKSWEGPFCGYSTVINDDSRYLIYYRGLPKSGKDGSEDETTCIITSNDGINWSRPELSYFLQKKYPRNNIVLANAAPVTHNFSPFLDTNPNRKPNQKFKALGGTEKSGLIAYISADGLRWKKLDEKAVFKDGIFDSQNVSFWSEHEKCYVCYFRTWTGGGYSGYRSVSRTTSKDFIHWTNPTKMNFGNTPSEHLYTNQTHPYFRATHIYLGIAARFMPGRKILSTDEAEIIGVNPSYFNDCSDVVLLTSRGGSSYNRKFMESFVRPGIGLENWVSRSNYPALNIVQTSSNEMSFYVNQNYAQPSSSIHRYSLRIDGISSIYAGFSQGTVITKPFIFKGKQLYMNYSTSAAGGIKVSILDNSKSPYKGFAIDNSIESIGNYIDRRIKWKGINDLSSLEGKVVRLEIKIKDANLYSLRFN
;
A
#
# COMPACT_ATOMS: atom_id res chain seq x y z
N MET A 1 8.86 11.55 75.08
CA MET A 1 8.00 10.48 74.54
C MET A 1 7.28 11.04 73.31
N ASN A 2 7.75 10.70 72.11
CA ASN A 2 7.12 11.08 70.84
C ASN A 2 6.89 9.79 70.04
N PRO A 3 5.67 9.54 69.53
CA PRO A 3 5.37 8.31 68.81
C PRO A 3 5.77 8.44 67.33
N THR A 4 6.43 7.41 66.83
CA THR A 4 6.76 7.23 65.42
C THR A 4 5.49 6.87 64.65
N LEU A 5 5.06 7.76 63.76
CA LEU A 5 3.94 7.52 62.84
C LEU A 5 4.49 6.83 61.58
N LEU A 6 4.21 5.55 61.41
CA LEU A 6 4.54 4.78 60.21
C LEU A 6 3.39 4.91 59.21
N ILE A 7 3.58 5.69 58.14
CA ILE A 7 2.62 5.79 57.04
C ILE A 7 2.91 4.66 56.05
N LEU A 8 2.03 3.66 55.99
CA LEU A 8 2.01 2.68 54.91
C LEU A 8 1.42 3.35 53.67
N LEU A 9 2.24 3.64 52.66
CA LEU A 9 1.76 3.95 51.31
C LEU A 9 1.34 2.65 50.63
N LEU A 10 0.02 2.42 50.55
CA LEU A 10 -0.58 1.50 49.57
C LEU A 10 -0.45 2.12 48.18
N ILE A 11 0.61 1.77 47.46
CA ILE A 11 0.69 2.01 46.01
C ILE A 11 -0.20 0.95 45.35
N SER A 12 -1.48 1.29 45.18
CA SER A 12 -2.35 0.56 44.27
C SER A 12 -1.77 0.65 42.86
N ASN A 13 -1.21 -0.47 42.37
CA ASN A 13 -0.89 -0.65 40.97
C ASN A 13 -2.19 -0.56 40.16
N LEU A 14 -2.55 0.65 39.74
CA LEU A 14 -3.48 0.88 38.65
C LEU A 14 -2.79 0.38 37.39
N VAL A 15 -2.88 -0.93 37.15
CA VAL A 15 -2.63 -1.50 35.83
C VAL A 15 -3.71 -0.90 34.94
N SER A 16 -3.34 0.13 34.17
CA SER A 16 -4.17 0.62 33.07
C SER A 16 -4.34 -0.54 32.09
N THR A 17 -5.43 -1.28 32.23
CA THR A 17 -5.80 -2.33 31.28
C THR A 17 -6.20 -1.63 29.99
N ALA A 18 -5.32 -1.62 28.99
CA ALA A 18 -5.66 -1.13 27.67
C ALA A 18 -6.97 -1.78 27.20
N GLU A 19 -7.88 -0.97 26.65
CA GLU A 19 -9.15 -1.50 26.15
C GLU A 19 -8.90 -2.58 25.09
N PRO A 20 -9.70 -3.68 25.11
CA PRO A 20 -9.52 -4.74 24.15
C PRO A 20 -9.81 -4.26 22.74
N ILE A 21 -8.92 -4.60 21.81
CA ILE A 21 -9.10 -4.30 20.38
C ILE A 21 -10.26 -5.11 19.83
N ASN A 22 -11.16 -4.51 19.04
CA ASN A 22 -12.20 -5.25 18.35
C ASN A 22 -11.80 -5.53 16.90
N ILE A 23 -11.47 -6.79 16.59
CA ILE A 23 -11.14 -7.21 15.23
C ILE A 23 -12.32 -7.79 14.47
N GLU A 24 -13.47 -8.02 15.12
CA GLU A 24 -14.63 -8.72 14.54
C GLU A 24 -14.18 -10.03 13.86
N SER A 25 -14.53 -10.23 12.58
CA SER A 25 -14.03 -11.32 11.73
C SER A 25 -12.99 -10.85 10.71
N LYS A 26 -12.42 -9.65 10.91
CA LYS A 26 -11.48 -9.03 9.96
C LYS A 26 -10.15 -9.75 9.98
N ARG A 27 -9.51 -9.80 8.81
CA ARG A 27 -8.14 -10.28 8.68
C ARG A 27 -7.18 -9.23 9.19
N GLU A 28 -6.27 -9.63 10.07
CA GLU A 28 -5.19 -8.78 10.55
C GLU A 28 -3.86 -9.24 9.98
N LEU A 29 -3.14 -8.31 9.36
CA LEU A 29 -1.79 -8.52 8.82
C LEU A 29 -0.75 -8.18 9.87
N PHE A 30 0.34 -8.93 9.93
CA PHE A 30 1.46 -8.61 10.80
C PHE A 30 2.43 -7.64 10.13
N ILE A 31 1.93 -6.42 9.88
CA ILE A 31 2.61 -5.31 9.17
C ILE A 31 2.87 -4.09 10.05
N ASP A 32 2.35 -4.13 11.27
CA ASP A 32 2.50 -3.13 12.31
C ASP A 32 2.36 -3.81 13.69
N ASP A 33 2.52 -3.02 14.76
CA ASP A 33 2.38 -3.49 16.14
C ASP A 33 0.91 -3.45 16.64
N PHE A 34 -0.09 -3.37 15.74
CA PHE A 34 -1.49 -3.16 16.14
C PHE A 34 -1.96 -4.23 17.13
N LEU A 35 -1.79 -5.50 16.79
CA LEU A 35 -2.14 -6.63 17.65
C LEU A 35 -1.02 -7.09 18.59
N ILE A 36 0.20 -6.58 18.48
CA ILE A 36 1.36 -7.15 19.17
C ILE A 36 1.55 -6.48 20.54
N GLU A 37 1.56 -7.28 21.60
CA GLU A 37 1.96 -6.83 22.93
C GLU A 37 3.45 -7.09 23.18
N SER A 38 3.93 -8.30 22.88
CA SER A 38 5.34 -8.64 23.04
C SER A 38 5.80 -9.68 22.03
N LEU A 39 7.10 -9.62 21.73
CA LEU A 39 7.84 -10.59 20.93
C LEU A 39 9.08 -11.00 21.72
N ASP A 40 9.32 -12.30 21.81
CA ASP A 40 10.50 -12.90 22.43
C ASP A 40 11.11 -13.90 21.44
N ASP A 41 12.40 -13.76 21.10
CA ASP A 41 13.07 -14.50 20.00
C ASP A 41 12.28 -14.52 18.67
N ALA A 42 11.50 -13.46 18.42
CA ALA A 42 10.70 -13.26 17.22
C ALA A 42 10.73 -11.78 16.81
N GLU A 43 10.52 -11.49 15.53
CA GLU A 43 10.47 -10.12 15.03
C GLU A 43 9.41 -9.97 13.93
N ILE A 44 8.87 -8.76 13.78
CA ILE A 44 8.14 -8.41 12.56
C ILE A 44 9.17 -8.09 11.48
N ARG A 45 9.20 -8.90 10.41
CA ARG A 45 10.16 -8.82 9.32
C ARG A 45 9.47 -8.38 8.04
N LEU A 46 10.02 -7.36 7.39
CA LEU A 46 9.59 -6.94 6.05
C LEU A 46 9.96 -8.02 5.03
N SER A 47 9.03 -8.35 4.14
CA SER A 47 9.31 -9.29 3.05
C SER A 47 10.12 -8.62 1.94
N ILE A 48 10.86 -9.41 1.18
CA ILE A 48 11.62 -8.95 0.01
C ILE A 48 10.78 -9.29 -1.23
N PRO A 49 10.21 -8.29 -1.93
CA PRO A 49 9.53 -8.53 -3.20
C PRO A 49 10.48 -9.09 -4.25
N LYS A 50 10.00 -10.04 -5.06
CA LYS A 50 10.78 -10.58 -6.17
C LYS A 50 10.49 -9.78 -7.44
N ASP A 51 11.53 -9.24 -8.07
CA ASP A 51 11.41 -8.65 -9.42
C ASP A 51 11.21 -9.78 -10.44
N GLU A 52 10.05 -9.80 -11.10
CA GLU A 52 9.68 -10.77 -12.13
C GLU A 52 10.01 -10.25 -13.54
N GLY A 53 10.61 -9.06 -13.63
CA GLY A 53 11.07 -8.45 -14.87
C GLY A 53 10.09 -7.47 -15.51
N PRO A 54 10.46 -6.91 -16.67
CA PRO A 54 9.66 -5.94 -17.41
C PRO A 54 8.40 -6.58 -17.99
N VAL A 55 7.26 -5.89 -17.85
CA VAL A 55 5.96 -6.29 -18.40
C VAL A 55 5.42 -5.33 -19.46
N HIS A 56 5.95 -4.11 -19.53
CA HIS A 56 5.56 -3.12 -20.54
C HIS A 56 6.66 -2.10 -20.79
N SER A 57 7.06 -1.91 -22.05
CA SER A 57 8.02 -0.88 -22.46
C SER A 57 7.28 0.35 -23.00
N PHE A 58 7.80 1.55 -22.70
CA PHE A 58 7.25 2.82 -23.19
C PHE A 58 7.83 3.19 -24.57
N ASP A 59 7.63 2.31 -25.54
CA ASP A 59 8.32 2.30 -26.84
C ASP A 59 7.54 2.99 -27.99
N LYS A 60 6.36 3.55 -27.73
CA LYS A 60 5.55 4.25 -28.75
C LYS A 60 5.75 5.76 -28.73
N SER A 61 5.45 6.41 -29.86
CA SER A 61 5.68 7.83 -30.09
C SER A 61 4.84 8.78 -29.23
N TRP A 62 3.75 8.30 -28.62
CA TRP A 62 2.95 9.01 -27.62
C TRP A 62 3.30 8.63 -26.17
N GLU A 63 4.16 7.63 -26.00
CA GLU A 63 4.72 7.20 -24.72
C GLU A 63 6.09 7.86 -24.55
N GLY A 64 7.16 7.11 -24.28
CA GLY A 64 8.53 7.61 -24.20
C GLY A 64 9.09 7.68 -22.78
N PRO A 65 10.30 8.25 -22.64
CA PRO A 65 11.12 8.10 -21.44
C PRO A 65 10.56 8.80 -20.19
N PHE A 66 9.55 9.67 -20.30
CA PHE A 66 8.98 10.41 -19.16
C PHE A 66 7.59 9.89 -18.73
N CYS A 67 7.23 8.68 -19.17
CA CYS A 67 6.04 7.99 -18.71
C CYS A 67 6.10 7.68 -17.21
N GLY A 68 4.95 7.70 -16.54
CA GLY A 68 4.89 7.48 -15.10
C GLY A 68 3.48 7.62 -14.54
N TYR A 69 3.38 7.74 -13.22
CA TYR A 69 2.11 7.81 -12.48
C TYR A 69 1.15 6.67 -12.84
N SER A 70 1.70 5.46 -12.83
CA SER A 70 0.95 4.28 -13.19
C SER A 70 -0.06 3.91 -12.09
N THR A 71 -1.22 3.35 -12.48
CA THR A 71 -2.22 2.79 -11.55
C THR A 71 -2.68 1.45 -12.07
N VAL A 72 -2.56 0.39 -11.26
CA VAL A 72 -3.13 -0.92 -11.57
C VAL A 72 -4.51 -1.07 -10.95
N ILE A 73 -5.48 -1.60 -11.71
CA ILE A 73 -6.83 -1.90 -11.24
C ILE A 73 -7.20 -3.29 -11.71
N ASN A 74 -7.69 -4.13 -10.79
CA ASN A 74 -8.48 -5.32 -11.13
C ASN A 74 -9.96 -4.96 -10.95
N ASP A 75 -10.78 -5.14 -11.99
CA ASP A 75 -12.21 -4.83 -11.97
C ASP A 75 -13.11 -6.07 -11.97
N ASP A 76 -12.54 -7.19 -11.53
CA ASP A 76 -13.05 -8.58 -11.51
C ASP A 76 -13.12 -9.26 -12.89
N SER A 77 -13.16 -8.49 -13.98
CA SER A 77 -13.20 -9.04 -15.34
C SER A 77 -11.83 -9.03 -16.02
N ARG A 78 -10.99 -8.06 -15.66
CA ARG A 78 -9.68 -7.82 -16.26
C ARG A 78 -8.82 -6.94 -15.37
N TYR A 79 -7.56 -6.88 -15.72
CA TYR A 79 -6.57 -5.98 -15.14
C TYR A 79 -6.29 -4.84 -16.11
N LEU A 80 -6.17 -3.63 -15.56
CA LEU A 80 -5.90 -2.39 -16.28
C LEU A 80 -4.68 -1.73 -15.64
N ILE A 81 -3.73 -1.27 -16.43
CA ILE A 81 -2.73 -0.29 -15.99
C ILE A 81 -2.97 0.99 -16.76
N TYR A 82 -3.31 2.06 -16.04
CA TYR A 82 -3.31 3.42 -16.55
C TYR A 82 -1.94 4.04 -16.30
N TYR A 83 -1.46 4.88 -17.21
CA TYR A 83 -0.20 5.60 -17.04
C TYR A 83 -0.21 6.88 -17.86
N ARG A 84 0.64 7.84 -17.47
CA ARG A 84 0.89 9.04 -18.27
C ARG A 84 1.83 8.70 -19.43
N GLY A 85 1.40 9.01 -20.66
CA GLY A 85 2.28 9.08 -21.83
C GLY A 85 2.93 10.45 -21.94
N LEU A 86 4.26 10.51 -22.05
CA LEU A 86 5.01 11.76 -22.21
C LEU A 86 6.34 11.53 -22.95
N PRO A 87 6.43 11.90 -24.24
CA PRO A 87 7.62 11.61 -25.07
C PRO A 87 8.84 12.44 -24.74
N LYS A 88 8.63 13.67 -24.28
CA LYS A 88 9.70 14.65 -24.02
C LYS A 88 9.43 15.34 -22.69
N SER A 89 10.50 15.64 -21.96
CA SER A 89 10.39 16.41 -20.72
C SER A 89 9.84 17.80 -21.04
N GLY A 90 8.99 18.31 -20.16
CA GLY A 90 8.35 19.60 -20.28
C GLY A 90 7.80 20.07 -18.95
N LYS A 91 6.97 21.12 -18.98
CA LYS A 91 6.22 21.57 -17.80
C LYS A 91 5.06 20.60 -17.52
N ASP A 92 4.76 20.42 -16.25
CA ASP A 92 3.59 19.66 -15.81
C ASP A 92 2.28 20.28 -16.36
N GLY A 93 1.35 19.43 -16.78
CA GLY A 93 0.07 19.86 -17.34
C GLY A 93 0.17 20.34 -18.79
N SER A 94 1.10 19.80 -19.57
CA SER A 94 1.27 20.19 -20.99
C SER A 94 0.31 19.43 -21.92
N GLU A 95 0.06 19.99 -23.10
CA GLU A 95 -0.77 19.36 -24.15
C GLU A 95 -0.15 18.09 -24.74
N ASP A 96 1.15 17.85 -24.52
CA ASP A 96 1.84 16.63 -24.95
C ASP A 96 1.58 15.43 -24.01
N GLU A 97 1.08 15.68 -22.79
CA GLU A 97 0.75 14.63 -21.83
C GLU A 97 -0.58 13.95 -22.18
N THR A 98 -0.57 12.61 -22.19
CA THR A 98 -1.76 11.79 -22.41
C THR A 98 -1.96 10.79 -21.27
N THR A 99 -3.18 10.29 -21.09
CA THR A 99 -3.41 9.09 -20.28
C THR A 99 -3.62 7.90 -21.21
N CYS A 100 -2.79 6.89 -21.02
CA CYS A 100 -2.78 5.65 -21.79
C CYS A 100 -3.22 4.46 -20.91
N ILE A 101 -3.54 3.34 -21.55
CA ILE A 101 -3.96 2.12 -20.85
C ILE A 101 -3.36 0.84 -21.47
N ILE A 102 -2.95 -0.11 -20.65
CA ILE A 102 -2.70 -1.50 -21.06
C ILE A 102 -3.61 -2.45 -20.29
N THR A 103 -3.89 -3.60 -20.88
CA THR A 103 -4.87 -4.57 -20.37
C THR A 103 -4.28 -5.96 -20.22
N SER A 104 -4.73 -6.70 -19.21
CA SER A 104 -4.34 -8.08 -18.95
C SER A 104 -5.53 -8.88 -18.41
N ASN A 105 -5.52 -10.20 -18.61
CA ASN A 105 -6.52 -11.11 -18.03
C ASN A 105 -6.07 -11.73 -16.70
N ASP A 106 -4.78 -11.68 -16.39
CA ASP A 106 -4.16 -12.34 -15.23
C ASP A 106 -3.31 -11.40 -14.37
N GLY A 107 -3.09 -10.16 -14.82
CA GLY A 107 -2.17 -9.23 -14.17
C GLY A 107 -0.72 -9.71 -14.27
N ILE A 108 -0.37 -10.50 -15.28
CA ILE A 108 1.00 -10.96 -15.53
C ILE A 108 1.36 -10.68 -16.99
N ASN A 109 0.49 -11.08 -17.91
CA ASN A 109 0.66 -10.91 -19.35
C ASN A 109 -0.12 -9.68 -19.81
N TRP A 110 0.60 -8.63 -20.19
CA TRP A 110 0.02 -7.34 -20.54
C TRP A 110 0.01 -7.11 -22.04
N SER A 111 -1.05 -6.45 -22.52
CA SER A 111 -1.25 -6.12 -23.93
C SER A 111 -1.65 -4.67 -24.09
N ARG A 112 -1.18 -4.04 -25.16
CA ARG A 112 -1.57 -2.68 -25.54
C ARG A 112 -2.79 -2.76 -26.46
N PRO A 113 -4.00 -2.35 -26.02
CA PRO A 113 -5.17 -2.38 -26.88
C PRO A 113 -5.11 -1.28 -27.95
N GLU A 114 -5.58 -1.57 -29.17
CA GLU A 114 -5.77 -0.57 -30.21
C GLU A 114 -7.15 0.09 -30.04
N LEU A 115 -7.20 1.20 -29.28
CA LEU A 115 -8.43 1.94 -28.96
C LEU A 115 -8.66 3.11 -29.91
N SER A 116 -7.60 3.88 -30.15
CA SER A 116 -7.58 5.05 -31.04
C SER A 116 -8.70 6.06 -30.77
N TYR A 117 -9.09 6.30 -29.52
CA TYR A 117 -10.13 7.31 -29.20
C TYR A 117 -9.65 8.75 -29.38
N PHE A 118 -8.35 8.99 -29.19
CA PHE A 118 -7.73 10.31 -29.27
C PHE A 118 -6.56 10.32 -30.25
N LEU A 119 -6.25 11.50 -30.78
CA LEU A 119 -5.07 11.79 -31.58
C LEU A 119 -4.85 10.87 -32.81
N GLN A 120 -5.91 10.29 -33.38
CA GLN A 120 -5.84 9.32 -34.49
C GLN A 120 -5.01 9.80 -35.68
N LYS A 121 -5.10 11.08 -36.05
CA LYS A 121 -4.32 11.66 -37.16
C LYS A 121 -2.81 11.63 -36.89
N LYS A 122 -2.40 11.78 -35.63
CA LYS A 122 -1.00 11.75 -35.21
C LYS A 122 -0.54 10.31 -34.90
N TYR A 123 -1.41 9.51 -34.30
CA TYR A 123 -1.18 8.15 -33.83
C TYR A 123 -2.36 7.24 -34.24
N PRO A 124 -2.36 6.63 -35.44
CA PRO A 124 -3.54 5.92 -35.97
C PRO A 124 -3.97 4.69 -35.16
N ARG A 125 -3.02 4.01 -34.51
CA ARG A 125 -3.26 2.82 -33.67
C ARG A 125 -2.64 3.08 -32.31
N ASN A 126 -3.45 3.51 -31.35
CA ASN A 126 -2.98 3.90 -30.02
C ASN A 126 -3.91 3.41 -28.91
N ASN A 127 -3.44 3.50 -27.67
CA ASN A 127 -4.14 3.09 -26.45
C ASN A 127 -4.49 4.27 -25.53
N ILE A 128 -4.71 5.46 -26.11
CA ILE A 128 -4.96 6.69 -25.36
C ILE A 128 -6.43 6.75 -24.95
N VAL A 129 -6.68 6.90 -23.64
CA VAL A 129 -8.02 7.03 -23.04
C VAL A 129 -8.35 8.45 -22.62
N LEU A 130 -7.37 9.35 -22.57
CA LEU A 130 -7.56 10.78 -22.34
C LEU A 130 -6.44 11.61 -22.98
N ALA A 131 -6.79 12.62 -23.77
CA ALA A 131 -5.90 13.63 -24.33
C ALA A 131 -6.66 14.95 -24.55
N ASN A 132 -5.95 16.02 -24.93
CA ASN A 132 -6.52 17.38 -25.11
C ASN A 132 -7.30 17.85 -23.86
N ALA A 133 -6.82 17.42 -22.70
CA ALA A 133 -7.45 17.66 -21.42
C ALA A 133 -6.44 18.27 -20.44
N ALA A 134 -5.42 18.98 -20.95
CA ALA A 134 -4.46 19.65 -20.09
C ALA A 134 -5.19 20.59 -19.10
N PRO A 135 -4.77 20.63 -17.82
CA PRO A 135 -3.60 19.93 -17.27
C PRO A 135 -3.95 18.57 -16.61
N VAL A 136 -5.15 18.01 -16.83
CA VAL A 136 -5.64 16.81 -16.13
C VAL A 136 -4.81 15.56 -16.45
N THR A 137 -4.34 15.41 -17.68
CA THR A 137 -3.54 14.25 -18.13
C THR A 137 -2.16 14.15 -17.46
N HIS A 138 -1.73 15.20 -16.74
CA HIS A 138 -0.49 15.23 -15.98
C HIS A 138 -0.42 14.15 -14.89
N ASN A 139 -1.52 13.93 -14.16
CA ASN A 139 -1.53 13.09 -12.96
C ASN A 139 -2.87 12.38 -12.76
N PHE A 140 -3.58 12.14 -13.86
CA PHE A 140 -4.87 11.46 -13.87
C PHE A 140 -4.78 10.12 -13.13
N SER A 141 -5.52 9.98 -12.03
CA SER A 141 -5.47 8.80 -11.16
C SER A 141 -6.84 8.14 -11.07
N PRO A 142 -7.10 7.13 -11.92
CA PRO A 142 -8.31 6.31 -11.86
C PRO A 142 -8.37 5.41 -10.63
N PHE A 143 -9.58 5.11 -10.16
CA PHE A 143 -9.86 4.04 -9.22
C PHE A 143 -11.20 3.37 -9.52
N LEU A 144 -11.32 2.12 -9.08
CA LEU A 144 -12.59 1.40 -9.06
C LEU A 144 -13.42 1.90 -7.87
N ASP A 145 -14.59 2.46 -8.13
CA ASP A 145 -15.46 2.94 -7.06
C ASP A 145 -16.13 1.76 -6.36
N THR A 146 -15.74 1.47 -5.12
CA THR A 146 -16.33 0.42 -4.28
C THR A 146 -17.47 0.92 -3.41
N ASN A 147 -17.88 2.19 -3.54
CA ASN A 147 -19.03 2.70 -2.83
C ASN A 147 -20.28 1.86 -3.17
N PRO A 148 -20.97 1.26 -2.18
CA PRO A 148 -22.18 0.46 -2.43
C PRO A 148 -23.32 1.28 -3.04
N ASN A 149 -23.30 2.60 -2.85
CA ASN A 149 -24.30 3.53 -3.37
C ASN A 149 -23.86 4.22 -4.67
N ARG A 150 -22.79 3.75 -5.33
CA ARG A 150 -22.32 4.36 -6.59
C ARG A 150 -23.38 4.23 -7.68
N LYS A 151 -23.41 5.21 -8.58
CA LYS A 151 -24.26 5.14 -9.77
C LYS A 151 -23.67 4.11 -10.76
N PRO A 152 -24.47 3.31 -11.47
CA PRO A 152 -23.96 2.30 -12.40
C PRO A 152 -23.02 2.84 -13.48
N ASN A 153 -23.24 4.07 -13.95
CA ASN A 153 -22.40 4.75 -14.94
C ASN A 153 -21.11 5.37 -14.34
N GLN A 154 -20.84 5.14 -13.05
CA GLN A 154 -19.67 5.63 -12.32
C GLN A 154 -18.90 4.47 -11.67
N LYS A 155 -18.78 3.33 -12.39
CA LYS A 155 -17.95 2.19 -11.94
C LYS A 155 -16.51 2.63 -11.65
N PHE A 156 -15.99 3.53 -12.48
CA PHE A 156 -14.68 4.15 -12.30
C PHE A 156 -14.84 5.65 -12.06
N LYS A 157 -13.95 6.17 -11.23
CA LYS A 157 -13.78 7.60 -10.94
C LYS A 157 -12.30 7.95 -11.06
N ALA A 158 -12.00 9.22 -11.30
CA ALA A 158 -10.63 9.71 -11.34
C ALA A 158 -10.56 11.18 -10.92
N LEU A 159 -9.40 11.58 -10.40
CA LEU A 159 -9.02 12.98 -10.24
C LEU A 159 -7.77 13.26 -11.08
N GLY A 160 -7.66 14.48 -11.58
CA GLY A 160 -6.42 15.00 -12.17
C GLY A 160 -6.45 16.52 -12.24
N GLY A 161 -5.28 17.14 -12.30
CA GLY A 161 -5.13 18.59 -12.33
C GLY A 161 -3.82 19.07 -11.69
N THR A 162 -3.72 20.38 -11.47
CA THR A 162 -2.52 21.07 -10.95
C THR A 162 -2.92 22.12 -9.93
N GLU A 163 -1.97 22.69 -9.18
CA GLU A 163 -2.20 23.80 -8.23
C GLU A 163 -3.11 24.90 -8.81
N LYS A 164 -2.88 25.30 -10.07
CA LYS A 164 -3.66 26.37 -10.72
C LYS A 164 -5.09 25.97 -11.08
N SER A 165 -5.30 24.72 -11.48
CA SER A 165 -6.61 24.25 -11.94
C SER A 165 -7.46 23.68 -10.81
N GLY A 166 -6.83 23.16 -9.75
CA GLY A 166 -7.45 22.23 -8.82
C GLY A 166 -7.65 20.84 -9.42
N LEU A 167 -8.14 19.90 -8.62
CA LEU A 167 -8.50 18.56 -9.06
C LEU A 167 -9.87 18.55 -9.72
N ILE A 168 -9.93 18.08 -10.97
CA ILE A 168 -11.15 17.89 -11.75
C ILE A 168 -11.56 16.43 -11.68
N ALA A 169 -12.83 16.19 -11.38
CA ALA A 169 -13.38 14.85 -11.26
C ALA A 169 -13.86 14.30 -12.60
N TYR A 170 -13.54 13.04 -12.88
CA TYR A 170 -14.01 12.28 -14.03
C TYR A 170 -14.69 10.99 -13.59
N ILE A 171 -15.60 10.51 -14.43
CA ILE A 171 -16.31 9.24 -14.27
C ILE A 171 -16.24 8.41 -15.56
N SER A 172 -16.31 7.09 -15.39
CA SER A 172 -16.45 6.15 -16.49
C SER A 172 -17.23 4.91 -16.05
N ALA A 173 -18.02 4.35 -16.97
CA ALA A 173 -18.71 3.07 -16.76
C ALA A 173 -17.79 1.87 -17.10
N ASP A 174 -16.91 2.03 -18.09
CA ASP A 174 -16.09 0.96 -18.66
C ASP A 174 -14.58 1.11 -18.35
N GLY A 175 -14.18 2.25 -17.77
CA GLY A 175 -12.77 2.61 -17.50
C GLY A 175 -12.02 3.10 -18.75
N LEU A 176 -12.67 3.11 -19.91
CA LEU A 176 -12.03 3.46 -21.19
C LEU A 176 -12.52 4.81 -21.71
N ARG A 177 -13.79 5.13 -21.50
CA ARG A 177 -14.43 6.38 -21.94
C ARG A 177 -14.72 7.24 -20.74
N TRP A 178 -13.96 8.32 -20.61
CA TRP A 178 -14.02 9.22 -19.48
C TRP A 178 -14.82 10.48 -19.81
N LYS A 179 -15.62 10.92 -18.84
CA LYS A 179 -16.37 12.18 -18.90
C LYS A 179 -16.12 12.97 -17.64
N LYS A 180 -16.04 14.29 -17.75
CA LYS A 180 -16.05 15.16 -16.57
C LYS A 180 -17.31 14.91 -15.76
N LEU A 181 -17.15 14.80 -14.45
CA LEU A 181 -18.26 14.75 -13.51
C LEU A 181 -18.78 16.17 -13.23
N ASP A 182 -17.87 17.14 -13.19
CA ASP A 182 -18.15 18.58 -13.10
C ASP A 182 -17.15 19.34 -13.99
N GLU A 183 -17.57 20.47 -14.56
CA GLU A 183 -16.68 21.33 -15.36
C GLU A 183 -15.68 22.09 -14.50
N LYS A 184 -16.02 22.37 -13.24
CA LYS A 184 -15.15 23.03 -12.26
C LYS A 184 -14.36 21.99 -11.47
N ALA A 185 -13.20 22.42 -10.95
CA ALA A 185 -12.46 21.60 -9.99
C ALA A 185 -13.28 21.37 -8.71
N VAL A 186 -13.30 20.14 -8.24
CA VAL A 186 -13.98 19.69 -7.02
C VAL A 186 -13.15 19.98 -5.77
N PHE A 187 -11.84 20.16 -5.92
CA PHE A 187 -10.93 20.46 -4.81
C PHE A 187 -9.77 21.34 -5.28
N LYS A 188 -9.43 22.40 -4.52
CA LYS A 188 -8.43 23.40 -4.92
C LYS A 188 -7.28 23.59 -3.93
N ASP A 189 -7.39 23.05 -2.72
CA ASP A 189 -6.43 23.33 -1.65
C ASP A 189 -5.26 22.33 -1.66
N GLY A 190 -4.40 22.44 -2.67
CA GLY A 190 -3.21 21.59 -2.78
C GLY A 190 -2.33 21.95 -3.99
N ILE A 191 -1.10 21.43 -3.98
CA ILE A 191 -0.09 21.69 -5.02
C ILE A 191 -0.33 20.80 -6.26
N PHE A 192 -0.78 19.56 -6.04
CA PHE A 192 -1.16 18.61 -7.10
C PHE A 192 -0.09 18.41 -8.19
N ASP A 193 1.20 18.44 -7.82
CA ASP A 193 2.37 18.26 -8.68
C ASP A 193 2.89 16.80 -8.69
N SER A 194 2.05 15.87 -8.25
CA SER A 194 2.27 14.43 -8.26
C SER A 194 0.95 13.69 -8.53
N GLN A 195 1.00 12.36 -8.64
CA GLN A 195 -0.20 11.54 -8.62
C GLN A 195 -0.99 11.77 -7.32
N ASN A 196 -2.27 12.10 -7.46
CA ASN A 196 -3.20 12.37 -6.35
C ASN A 196 -4.16 11.20 -6.23
N VAL A 197 -3.89 10.32 -5.26
CA VAL A 197 -4.52 8.99 -5.22
C VAL A 197 -5.82 9.07 -4.44
N SER A 198 -6.89 8.51 -4.99
CA SER A 198 -8.22 8.53 -4.37
C SER A 198 -8.88 7.17 -4.42
N PHE A 199 -9.73 6.90 -3.42
CA PHE A 199 -10.54 5.69 -3.35
C PHE A 199 -11.75 5.90 -2.44
N TRP A 200 -12.77 5.04 -2.55
CA TRP A 200 -13.79 4.89 -1.51
C TRP A 200 -13.24 4.05 -0.36
N SER A 201 -13.13 4.63 0.83
CA SER A 201 -12.79 3.89 2.03
C SER A 201 -14.03 3.20 2.59
N GLU A 202 -14.04 1.86 2.54
CA GLU A 202 -15.05 1.06 3.22
C GLU A 202 -14.94 1.16 4.75
N HIS A 203 -13.75 1.40 5.28
CA HIS A 203 -13.51 1.51 6.71
C HIS A 203 -14.03 2.85 7.27
N GLU A 204 -13.74 3.96 6.58
CA GLU A 204 -14.11 5.32 6.99
C GLU A 204 -15.47 5.78 6.42
N LYS A 205 -16.06 4.99 5.51
CA LYS A 205 -17.34 5.28 4.84
C LYS A 205 -17.34 6.66 4.16
N CYS A 206 -16.27 6.96 3.44
CA CYS A 206 -16.09 8.19 2.67
C CYS A 206 -15.08 7.97 1.53
N TYR A 207 -15.11 8.85 0.54
CA TYR A 207 -13.99 9.00 -0.38
C TYR A 207 -12.83 9.66 0.35
N VAL A 208 -11.62 9.23 0.03
CA VAL A 208 -10.37 9.79 0.53
C VAL A 208 -9.50 10.16 -0.65
N CYS A 209 -8.79 11.29 -0.57
CA CYS A 209 -7.76 11.69 -1.52
C CYS A 209 -6.47 11.97 -0.75
N TYR A 210 -5.36 11.35 -1.15
CA TYR A 210 -4.02 11.62 -0.66
C TYR A 210 -3.20 12.32 -1.74
N PHE A 211 -2.56 13.42 -1.38
CA PHE A 211 -1.79 14.24 -2.30
C PHE A 211 -0.53 14.79 -1.62
N ARG A 212 0.46 15.16 -2.43
CA ARG A 212 1.73 15.67 -1.91
C ARG A 212 1.55 17.07 -1.29
N THR A 213 2.22 17.27 -0.17
CA THR A 213 2.40 18.56 0.49
C THR A 213 3.87 18.71 0.90
N TRP A 214 4.18 19.75 1.65
CA TRP A 214 5.49 19.97 2.24
C TRP A 214 5.38 20.20 3.75
N THR A 215 6.44 19.86 4.48
CA THR A 215 6.49 20.12 5.92
C THR A 215 6.51 21.62 6.21
N GLY A 216 7.20 22.41 5.38
CA GLY A 216 7.17 23.87 5.39
C GLY A 216 5.99 24.48 4.60
N GLY A 217 6.09 25.76 4.31
CA GLY A 217 5.17 26.47 3.40
C GLY A 217 5.67 26.44 1.95
N GLY A 218 4.76 26.32 0.98
CA GLY A 218 5.13 26.18 -0.43
C GLY A 218 6.02 24.95 -0.66
N TYR A 219 7.15 25.13 -1.37
CA TYR A 219 8.12 24.07 -1.70
C TYR A 219 9.32 24.01 -0.74
N SER A 220 9.09 24.20 0.58
CA SER A 220 10.14 24.22 1.59
C SER A 220 10.08 23.03 2.56
N GLY A 221 11.25 22.59 3.03
CA GLY A 221 11.37 21.43 3.91
C GLY A 221 11.30 20.11 3.15
N TYR A 222 10.57 19.13 3.69
CA TYR A 222 10.47 17.79 3.13
C TYR A 222 9.17 17.58 2.39
N ARG A 223 9.23 16.81 1.29
CA ARG A 223 8.03 16.35 0.59
C ARG A 223 7.28 15.39 1.51
N SER A 224 6.02 15.67 1.76
CA SER A 224 5.17 14.92 2.69
C SER A 224 3.79 14.70 2.08
N VAL A 225 2.84 14.19 2.86
CA VAL A 225 1.52 13.79 2.39
C VAL A 225 0.45 14.53 3.18
N SER A 226 -0.57 15.03 2.49
CA SER A 226 -1.83 15.46 3.09
C SER A 226 -2.96 14.56 2.60
N ARG A 227 -4.05 14.55 3.35
CA ARG A 227 -5.30 13.90 2.96
C ARG A 227 -6.48 14.85 3.06
N THR A 228 -7.49 14.59 2.25
CA THR A 228 -8.84 15.16 2.39
C THR A 228 -9.88 14.06 2.21
N THR A 229 -11.10 14.29 2.69
CA THR A 229 -12.21 13.34 2.60
C THR A 229 -13.44 13.98 1.97
N SER A 230 -14.31 13.15 1.40
CA SER A 230 -15.58 13.57 0.82
C SER A 230 -16.64 12.49 1.02
N LYS A 231 -17.90 12.88 1.26
CA LYS A 231 -19.02 11.92 1.31
C LYS A 231 -19.62 11.65 -0.07
N ASP A 232 -19.41 12.52 -1.05
CA ASP A 232 -20.08 12.48 -2.36
C ASP A 232 -19.14 12.58 -3.57
N PHE A 233 -17.83 12.70 -3.34
CA PHE A 233 -16.77 12.88 -4.34
C PHE A 233 -16.75 14.26 -5.02
N ILE A 234 -17.60 15.19 -4.58
CA ILE A 234 -17.71 16.56 -5.12
C ILE A 234 -17.25 17.58 -4.09
N HIS A 235 -17.71 17.44 -2.84
CA HIS A 235 -17.40 18.36 -1.76
C HIS A 235 -16.36 17.74 -0.84
N TRP A 236 -15.19 18.38 -0.77
CA TRP A 236 -14.04 17.88 -0.03
C TRP A 236 -13.79 18.73 1.23
N THR A 237 -13.39 18.07 2.31
CA THR A 237 -13.04 18.75 3.56
C THR A 237 -11.74 19.53 3.44
N ASN A 238 -11.46 20.42 4.40
CA ASN A 238 -10.14 21.02 4.54
C ASN A 238 -9.07 19.91 4.68
N PRO A 239 -7.90 20.07 4.02
CA PRO A 239 -6.87 19.06 4.05
C PRO A 239 -6.18 18.97 5.41
N THR A 240 -5.79 17.75 5.78
CA THR A 240 -5.04 17.47 7.00
C THR A 240 -3.69 16.86 6.62
N LYS A 241 -2.60 17.41 7.16
CA LYS A 241 -1.25 16.84 7.00
C LYS A 241 -1.19 15.48 7.69
N MET A 242 -0.55 14.51 7.03
CA MET A 242 -0.32 13.20 7.62
C MET A 242 0.78 13.29 8.67
N ASN A 243 0.56 12.65 9.81
CA ASN A 243 1.53 12.47 10.88
C ASN A 243 2.30 11.15 10.69
N PHE A 244 3.59 11.16 10.97
CA PHE A 244 4.48 10.00 10.87
C PHE A 244 5.04 9.59 12.25
N GLY A 245 4.53 10.18 13.34
CA GLY A 245 5.04 9.96 14.68
C GLY A 245 6.45 10.54 14.85
N ASN A 246 7.32 9.80 15.52
CA ASN A 246 8.68 10.23 15.84
C ASN A 246 9.73 9.82 14.80
N THR A 247 9.32 9.37 13.61
CA THR A 247 10.29 8.95 12.58
C THR A 247 10.96 10.15 11.92
N PRO A 248 12.21 10.01 11.43
CA PRO A 248 12.90 11.05 10.67
C PRO A 248 12.08 11.52 9.46
N SER A 249 12.24 12.79 9.09
CA SER A 249 11.65 13.32 7.86
C SER A 249 12.37 12.77 6.63
N GLU A 250 11.61 12.42 5.60
CA GLU A 250 12.08 11.90 4.32
C GLU A 250 11.34 12.61 3.18
N HIS A 251 11.92 12.71 1.99
CA HIS A 251 11.19 13.25 0.83
C HIS A 251 10.31 12.15 0.21
N LEU A 252 9.05 12.06 0.61
CA LEU A 252 8.08 11.15 0.01
C LEU A 252 7.48 11.79 -1.25
N TYR A 253 7.91 11.32 -2.42
CA TYR A 253 7.55 11.95 -3.71
C TYR A 253 6.16 11.53 -4.18
N THR A 254 5.88 10.23 -4.20
CA THR A 254 4.55 9.63 -4.39
C THR A 254 4.26 8.71 -3.21
N ASN A 255 3.01 8.64 -2.76
CA ASN A 255 2.63 7.85 -1.58
C ASN A 255 1.96 6.50 -1.92
N GLN A 256 1.25 6.44 -3.06
CA GLN A 256 0.49 5.27 -3.52
C GLN A 256 -0.39 4.58 -2.48
N THR A 257 -1.02 5.38 -1.62
CA THR A 257 -1.86 4.88 -0.53
C THR A 257 -3.17 4.33 -1.04
N HIS A 258 -3.46 3.08 -0.67
CA HIS A 258 -4.69 2.37 -1.04
C HIS A 258 -5.06 1.31 0.01
N PRO A 259 -6.34 0.89 0.11
CA PRO A 259 -6.74 -0.21 0.98
C PRO A 259 -6.18 -1.56 0.52
N TYR A 260 -5.77 -2.40 1.47
CA TYR A 260 -5.40 -3.78 1.16
C TYR A 260 -6.65 -4.61 0.83
N PHE A 261 -6.63 -5.29 -0.32
CA PHE A 261 -7.83 -5.92 -0.90
C PHE A 261 -8.45 -7.04 -0.05
N ARG A 262 -7.71 -7.69 0.87
CA ARG A 262 -8.26 -8.70 1.80
C ARG A 262 -8.52 -8.18 3.23
N ALA A 263 -8.15 -6.93 3.50
CA ALA A 263 -8.28 -6.29 4.80
C ALA A 263 -8.43 -4.76 4.60
N THR A 264 -9.60 -4.32 4.12
CA THR A 264 -9.82 -2.94 3.64
C THR A 264 -9.74 -1.87 4.72
N HIS A 265 -9.59 -2.25 5.98
CA HIS A 265 -9.29 -1.37 7.12
C HIS A 265 -7.78 -1.13 7.34
N ILE A 266 -6.92 -1.80 6.57
CA ILE A 266 -5.47 -1.57 6.53
C ILE A 266 -5.14 -0.93 5.18
N TYR A 267 -4.52 0.24 5.20
CA TYR A 267 -4.04 0.93 4.01
C TYR A 267 -2.54 0.74 3.88
N LEU A 268 -2.09 0.51 2.64
CA LEU A 268 -0.70 0.39 2.26
C LEU A 268 -0.31 1.57 1.39
N GLY A 269 0.82 2.21 1.68
CA GLY A 269 1.47 3.18 0.81
C GLY A 269 2.83 2.65 0.39
N ILE A 270 2.93 2.10 -0.82
CA ILE A 270 4.22 1.76 -1.43
C ILE A 270 4.74 3.06 -2.04
N ALA A 271 5.57 3.78 -1.30
CA ALA A 271 5.92 5.16 -1.58
C ALA A 271 7.32 5.29 -2.21
N ALA A 272 7.49 6.23 -3.13
CA ALA A 272 8.81 6.62 -3.62
C ALA A 272 9.47 7.56 -2.60
N ARG A 273 10.57 7.12 -1.98
CA ARG A 273 11.45 7.98 -1.20
C ARG A 273 12.53 8.55 -2.11
N PHE A 274 12.57 9.86 -2.17
CA PHE A 274 13.45 10.63 -3.03
C PHE A 274 14.67 11.14 -2.26
N MET A 275 15.84 11.08 -2.89
CA MET A 275 17.10 11.51 -2.29
C MET A 275 17.71 12.66 -3.12
N PRO A 276 17.28 13.92 -2.91
CA PRO A 276 17.77 15.05 -3.68
C PRO A 276 19.30 15.17 -3.59
N GLY A 277 19.96 15.39 -4.72
CA GLY A 277 21.41 15.58 -4.78
C GLY A 277 22.24 14.31 -4.58
N ARG A 278 21.61 13.14 -4.34
CA ARG A 278 22.32 11.86 -4.19
C ARG A 278 22.70 11.30 -5.56
N LYS A 279 23.66 11.96 -6.20
CA LYS A 279 24.21 11.62 -7.51
C LYS A 279 25.17 10.44 -7.43
N ILE A 280 25.04 9.50 -8.35
CA ILE A 280 25.95 8.35 -8.51
C ILE A 280 26.73 8.43 -9.83
N LEU A 281 26.05 8.73 -10.94
CA LEU A 281 26.63 8.70 -12.28
C LEU A 281 27.45 9.97 -12.57
N SER A 282 28.58 9.80 -13.26
CA SER A 282 29.26 10.85 -14.02
C SER A 282 28.46 11.23 -15.27
N THR A 283 28.84 12.33 -15.94
CA THR A 283 28.21 12.73 -17.22
C THR A 283 28.45 11.69 -18.31
N ASP A 284 29.67 11.15 -18.43
CA ASP A 284 30.01 10.15 -19.44
C ASP A 284 29.21 8.85 -19.24
N GLU A 285 29.05 8.41 -17.99
CA GLU A 285 28.20 7.26 -17.65
C GLU A 285 26.72 7.52 -17.98
N ALA A 286 26.23 8.73 -17.72
CA ALA A 286 24.87 9.13 -18.06
C ALA A 286 24.64 9.14 -19.58
N GLU A 287 25.63 9.58 -20.36
CA GLU A 287 25.60 9.52 -21.82
C GLU A 287 25.58 8.07 -22.34
N ILE A 288 26.36 7.17 -21.74
CA ILE A 288 26.39 5.74 -22.10
C ILE A 288 25.01 5.08 -21.95
N ILE A 289 24.30 5.34 -20.85
CA ILE A 289 22.95 4.78 -20.63
C ILE A 289 21.84 5.57 -21.31
N GLY A 290 22.17 6.73 -21.91
CA GLY A 290 21.22 7.60 -22.60
C GLY A 290 20.18 8.26 -21.70
N VAL A 291 20.47 8.47 -20.41
CA VAL A 291 19.56 9.19 -19.51
C VAL A 291 19.56 10.68 -19.86
N ASN A 292 18.38 11.31 -19.77
CA ASN A 292 18.29 12.75 -19.99
C ASN A 292 19.21 13.53 -19.03
N PRO A 293 19.98 14.54 -19.50
CA PRO A 293 20.95 15.24 -18.67
C PRO A 293 20.41 15.92 -17.40
N SER A 294 19.10 16.19 -17.34
CA SER A 294 18.45 16.76 -16.15
C SER A 294 18.00 15.72 -15.11
N TYR A 295 18.18 14.42 -15.37
CA TYR A 295 17.54 13.33 -14.60
C TYR A 295 18.53 12.29 -14.06
N PHE A 296 19.76 12.67 -13.70
CA PHE A 296 20.73 11.77 -13.07
C PHE A 296 21.48 12.37 -11.87
N ASN A 297 21.00 13.49 -11.33
CA ASN A 297 21.65 14.20 -10.22
C ASN A 297 21.01 13.89 -8.85
N ASP A 298 20.14 12.89 -8.79
CA ASP A 298 19.49 12.36 -7.58
C ASP A 298 19.06 10.90 -7.82
N CYS A 299 18.55 10.25 -6.78
CA CYS A 299 18.03 8.89 -6.89
C CYS A 299 16.81 8.67 -5.98
N SER A 300 16.19 7.49 -6.11
CA SER A 300 15.05 7.09 -5.29
C SER A 300 15.04 5.60 -5.01
N ASP A 301 14.40 5.25 -3.90
CA ASP A 301 14.02 3.89 -3.57
C ASP A 301 12.55 3.82 -3.15
N VAL A 302 12.06 2.61 -2.92
CA VAL A 302 10.68 2.40 -2.48
C VAL A 302 10.66 2.08 -0.99
N VAL A 303 9.71 2.66 -0.25
CA VAL A 303 9.48 2.41 1.18
C VAL A 303 8.02 2.06 1.45
N LEU A 304 7.74 1.43 2.60
CA LEU A 304 6.39 1.04 3.00
C LEU A 304 5.81 1.97 4.07
N LEU A 305 4.62 2.51 3.81
CA LEU A 305 3.78 3.23 4.75
C LEU A 305 2.57 2.35 5.08
N THR A 306 2.10 2.35 6.33
CA THR A 306 0.82 1.73 6.69
C THR A 306 -0.09 2.70 7.42
N SER A 307 -1.39 2.57 7.24
CA SER A 307 -2.39 3.37 7.98
C SER A 307 -3.62 2.51 8.24
N ARG A 308 -4.43 2.91 9.21
CA ARG A 308 -5.74 2.29 9.49
C ARG A 308 -6.86 3.33 9.37
N GLY A 309 -6.67 4.28 8.44
CA GLY A 309 -7.50 5.48 8.33
C GLY A 309 -6.97 6.64 9.19
N GLY A 310 -7.75 7.71 9.26
CA GLY A 310 -7.33 8.92 9.98
C GLY A 310 -6.12 9.63 9.34
N SER A 311 -5.44 10.47 10.08
CA SER A 311 -4.36 11.34 9.58
C SER A 311 -2.97 10.86 10.00
N SER A 312 -2.78 9.56 10.20
CA SER A 312 -1.52 8.99 10.68
C SER A 312 -1.04 7.85 9.81
N TYR A 313 0.25 7.87 9.49
CA TYR A 313 1.00 6.74 8.98
C TYR A 313 1.85 6.12 10.08
N ASN A 314 1.97 4.80 10.03
CA ASN A 314 2.98 4.04 10.73
C ASN A 314 4.13 3.75 9.75
N ARG A 315 5.35 3.93 10.25
CA ARG A 315 6.63 3.72 9.56
C ARG A 315 7.44 2.63 10.26
N LYS A 316 6.84 1.46 10.49
CA LYS A 316 7.47 0.33 11.19
C LYS A 316 8.81 -0.05 10.56
N PHE A 317 8.85 -0.02 9.23
CA PHE A 317 10.02 -0.33 8.43
C PHE A 317 10.56 0.96 7.80
N MET A 318 11.76 1.35 8.20
CA MET A 318 12.45 2.55 7.69
C MET A 318 13.39 2.20 6.52
N GLU A 319 13.76 0.93 6.42
CA GLU A 319 14.51 0.38 5.29
C GLU A 319 13.70 0.40 3.99
N SER A 320 14.43 0.29 2.88
CA SER A 320 13.83 0.20 1.55
C SER A 320 13.08 -1.14 1.38
N PHE A 321 11.85 -1.04 0.89
CA PHE A 321 11.03 -2.17 0.47
C PHE A 321 11.42 -2.68 -0.92
N VAL A 322 11.75 -1.79 -1.85
CA VAL A 322 12.39 -2.11 -3.13
C VAL A 322 13.61 -1.22 -3.31
N ARG A 323 14.78 -1.85 -3.29
CA ARG A 323 16.08 -1.19 -3.51
C ARG A 323 16.34 -1.03 -5.00
N PRO A 324 17.08 0.01 -5.42
CA PRO A 324 17.63 0.06 -6.77
C PRO A 324 18.41 -1.22 -7.11
N GLY A 325 18.21 -1.71 -8.33
CA GLY A 325 18.87 -2.90 -8.85
C GLY A 325 20.37 -2.71 -9.11
N ILE A 326 21.00 -3.78 -9.59
CA ILE A 326 22.37 -3.76 -10.12
C ILE A 326 22.36 -2.97 -11.45
N GLY A 327 23.39 -2.16 -11.71
CA GLY A 327 23.53 -1.38 -12.95
C GLY A 327 23.22 0.10 -12.77
N LEU A 328 23.92 0.97 -13.51
CA LEU A 328 23.84 2.44 -13.38
C LEU A 328 22.46 2.99 -13.75
N GLU A 329 21.75 2.34 -14.67
CA GLU A 329 20.39 2.67 -15.10
C GLU A 329 19.38 2.73 -13.93
N ASN A 330 19.67 2.04 -12.83
CA ASN A 330 18.84 2.00 -11.62
C ASN A 330 19.11 3.16 -10.65
N TRP A 331 20.18 3.94 -10.85
CA TRP A 331 20.66 4.97 -9.92
C TRP A 331 20.46 6.40 -10.45
N VAL A 332 19.37 6.61 -11.19
CA VAL A 332 19.01 7.91 -11.78
C VAL A 332 17.76 8.51 -11.13
N SER A 333 17.41 9.73 -11.53
CA SER A 333 16.23 10.43 -11.04
C SER A 333 14.96 9.67 -11.34
N ARG A 334 14.11 9.52 -10.32
CA ARG A 334 12.79 8.87 -10.43
C ARG A 334 12.81 7.42 -10.92
N SER A 335 13.96 6.75 -10.85
CA SER A 335 13.99 5.31 -11.01
C SER A 335 13.31 4.63 -9.82
N ASN A 336 12.69 3.49 -10.04
CA ASN A 336 11.91 2.73 -9.05
C ASN A 336 10.66 3.45 -8.51
N TYR A 337 9.90 4.14 -9.36
CA TYR A 337 8.65 4.78 -8.93
C TYR A 337 7.50 3.76 -8.92
N PRO A 338 6.89 3.47 -7.76
CA PRO A 338 5.84 2.46 -7.66
C PRO A 338 4.54 2.96 -8.29
N ALA A 339 3.83 2.05 -8.95
CA ALA A 339 2.46 2.24 -9.39
C ALA A 339 1.50 2.19 -8.19
N LEU A 340 0.33 2.81 -8.34
CA LEU A 340 -0.77 2.70 -7.38
C LEU A 340 -1.40 1.29 -7.42
N ASN A 341 -1.64 0.74 -6.23
CA ASN A 341 -2.28 -0.54 -5.89
C ASN A 341 -1.40 -1.81 -5.96
N ILE A 342 -1.66 -2.72 -5.02
CA ILE A 342 -1.32 -4.15 -5.09
C ILE A 342 -2.57 -4.90 -5.59
N VAL A 343 -2.40 -5.86 -6.49
CA VAL A 343 -3.47 -6.72 -6.99
C VAL A 343 -3.12 -8.20 -6.85
N GLN A 344 -4.11 -9.05 -6.60
CA GLN A 344 -3.92 -10.50 -6.65
C GLN A 344 -3.69 -10.94 -8.10
N THR A 345 -2.64 -11.72 -8.38
CA THR A 345 -2.27 -12.20 -9.73
C THR A 345 -2.37 -13.72 -9.87
N SER A 346 -2.54 -14.44 -8.77
CA SER A 346 -2.88 -15.87 -8.76
C SER A 346 -3.61 -16.23 -7.47
N SER A 347 -3.98 -17.50 -7.29
CA SER A 347 -4.55 -17.97 -6.01
C SER A 347 -3.60 -17.83 -4.81
N ASN A 348 -2.28 -17.74 -5.03
CA ASN A 348 -1.26 -17.71 -3.98
C ASN A 348 -0.29 -16.51 -4.08
N GLU A 349 -0.45 -15.65 -5.08
CA GLU A 349 0.44 -14.51 -5.36
C GLU A 349 -0.34 -13.20 -5.49
N MET A 350 0.27 -12.12 -4.99
CA MET A 350 -0.11 -10.75 -5.28
C MET A 350 1.08 -10.02 -5.92
N SER A 351 0.77 -9.06 -6.79
CA SER A 351 1.77 -8.24 -7.47
C SER A 351 1.53 -6.76 -7.30
N PHE A 352 2.62 -6.00 -7.34
CA PHE A 352 2.63 -4.57 -7.59
C PHE A 352 3.62 -4.26 -8.71
N TYR A 353 3.64 -3.01 -9.16
CA TYR A 353 4.41 -2.61 -10.33
C TYR A 353 5.25 -1.40 -10.04
N VAL A 354 6.38 -1.30 -10.73
CA VAL A 354 7.34 -0.23 -10.55
C VAL A 354 7.82 0.26 -11.91
N ASN A 355 7.72 1.56 -12.14
CA ASN A 355 8.37 2.23 -13.26
C ASN A 355 9.88 2.25 -13.02
N GLN A 356 10.64 1.66 -13.95
CA GLN A 356 12.10 1.65 -13.95
C GLN A 356 12.65 2.44 -15.14
N ASN A 357 13.93 2.81 -15.03
CA ASN A 357 14.70 3.48 -16.06
C ASN A 357 14.01 4.76 -16.57
N TYR A 358 13.45 5.56 -15.65
CA TYR A 358 12.83 6.84 -15.98
C TYR A 358 13.85 7.78 -16.67
N ALA A 359 13.36 8.58 -17.61
CA ALA A 359 14.15 9.48 -18.45
C ALA A 359 15.20 8.79 -19.35
N GLN A 360 15.08 7.47 -19.57
CA GLN A 360 15.96 6.67 -20.43
C GLN A 360 15.17 5.97 -21.54
N PRO A 361 15.80 5.61 -22.68
CA PRO A 361 15.16 4.84 -23.76
C PRO A 361 14.62 3.48 -23.32
N SER A 362 15.22 2.89 -22.28
CA SER A 362 14.83 1.59 -21.71
C SER A 362 13.69 1.67 -20.69
N SER A 363 13.03 2.84 -20.55
CA SER A 363 11.95 3.02 -19.57
C SER A 363 10.84 2.00 -19.74
N SER A 364 10.46 1.37 -18.64
CA SER A 364 9.50 0.28 -18.61
C SER A 364 8.80 0.16 -17.26
N ILE A 365 7.76 -0.67 -17.21
CA ILE A 365 7.11 -1.12 -15.99
C ILE A 365 7.60 -2.54 -15.69
N HIS A 366 8.09 -2.76 -14.48
CA HIS A 366 8.43 -4.07 -13.93
C HIS A 366 7.34 -4.57 -12.99
N ARG A 367 7.17 -5.88 -12.93
CA ARG A 367 6.26 -6.55 -11.98
C ARG A 367 7.05 -7.10 -10.81
N TYR A 368 6.55 -6.85 -9.60
CA TYR A 368 7.08 -7.42 -8.36
C TYR A 368 6.05 -8.33 -7.71
N SER A 369 6.46 -9.54 -7.32
CA SER A 369 5.59 -10.55 -6.73
C SER A 369 5.86 -10.77 -5.24
N LEU A 370 4.80 -11.11 -4.52
CA LEU A 370 4.79 -11.56 -3.13
C LEU A 370 3.72 -12.64 -2.96
N ARG A 371 3.86 -13.50 -1.94
CA ARG A 371 2.73 -14.35 -1.55
C ARG A 371 1.54 -13.50 -1.09
N ILE A 372 0.32 -14.05 -1.13
CA ILE A 372 -0.84 -13.41 -0.48
C ILE A 372 -0.56 -13.10 1.00
N ASP A 373 -0.95 -11.89 1.43
CA ASP A 373 -0.68 -11.24 2.73
C ASP A 373 0.81 -10.99 3.05
N GLY A 374 1.72 -11.38 2.17
CA GLY A 374 3.16 -11.44 2.43
C GLY A 374 3.92 -10.14 2.29
N ILE A 375 3.36 -9.00 2.69
CA ILE A 375 4.13 -7.75 2.74
C ILE A 375 5.18 -7.82 3.88
N SER A 376 4.81 -8.47 4.98
CA SER A 376 5.66 -8.73 6.15
C SER A 376 5.11 -9.93 6.92
N SER A 377 5.87 -10.40 7.89
CA SER A 377 5.47 -11.49 8.78
C SER A 377 6.09 -11.35 10.15
N ILE A 378 5.50 -12.01 11.15
CA ILE A 378 6.27 -12.40 12.33
C ILE A 378 7.17 -13.57 11.92
N TYR A 379 8.47 -13.40 12.09
CA TYR A 379 9.48 -14.41 11.84
C TYR A 379 10.09 -14.89 13.16
N ALA A 380 10.28 -16.20 13.27
CA ALA A 380 11.17 -16.81 14.27
C ALA A 380 12.08 -17.83 13.58
N GLY A 381 13.35 -17.84 13.98
CA GLY A 381 14.38 -18.73 13.42
C GLY A 381 14.31 -20.14 14.00
N PHE A 382 15.44 -20.86 13.98
CA PHE A 382 15.50 -22.22 14.50
C PHE A 382 15.18 -22.33 16.00
N SER A 383 15.59 -21.33 16.79
CA SER A 383 15.11 -21.16 18.16
C SER A 383 13.64 -20.74 18.15
N GLN A 384 12.85 -21.32 19.04
CA GLN A 384 11.42 -21.02 19.12
C GLN A 384 11.22 -19.62 19.71
N GLY A 385 10.59 -18.74 18.94
CA GLY A 385 10.09 -17.46 19.41
C GLY A 385 8.66 -17.54 19.97
N THR A 386 8.29 -16.56 20.78
CA THR A 386 6.96 -16.41 21.37
C THR A 386 6.39 -15.02 21.06
N VAL A 387 5.12 -15.00 20.67
CA VAL A 387 4.34 -13.78 20.44
C VAL A 387 3.20 -13.75 21.44
N ILE A 388 3.02 -12.62 22.12
CA ILE A 388 1.80 -12.34 22.89
C ILE A 388 1.06 -11.19 22.21
N THR A 389 -0.22 -11.38 21.94
CA THR A 389 -1.07 -10.29 21.44
C THR A 389 -1.55 -9.40 22.57
N LYS A 390 -1.87 -8.15 22.21
CA LYS A 390 -2.75 -7.28 22.99
C LYS A 390 -4.10 -7.97 23.25
N PRO A 391 -4.86 -7.56 24.28
CA PRO A 391 -6.19 -8.11 24.49
C PRO A 391 -7.10 -7.70 23.33
N PHE A 392 -7.90 -8.62 22.81
CA PHE A 392 -8.84 -8.34 21.73
C PHE A 392 -10.14 -9.17 21.86
N ILE A 393 -11.18 -8.72 21.17
CA ILE A 393 -12.44 -9.45 20.96
C ILE A 393 -12.61 -9.75 19.47
N PHE A 394 -13.24 -10.86 19.15
CA PHE A 394 -13.47 -11.33 17.78
C PHE A 394 -14.91 -11.85 17.58
N LYS A 395 -15.29 -12.01 16.32
CA LYS A 395 -16.50 -12.72 15.85
C LYS A 395 -16.08 -13.92 15.01
N GLY A 396 -16.73 -15.06 15.22
CA GLY A 396 -16.44 -16.29 14.51
C GLY A 396 -16.19 -17.48 15.42
N LYS A 397 -16.10 -18.64 14.79
CA LYS A 397 -16.05 -19.98 15.39
C LYS A 397 -14.71 -20.67 15.18
N GLN A 398 -13.86 -20.15 14.29
CA GLN A 398 -12.60 -20.80 13.93
C GLN A 398 -11.49 -19.78 13.69
N LEU A 399 -10.31 -20.04 14.26
CA LEU A 399 -9.10 -19.27 14.01
C LEU A 399 -8.40 -19.80 12.76
N TYR A 400 -8.13 -18.91 11.81
CA TYR A 400 -7.36 -19.19 10.61
C TYR A 400 -6.10 -18.33 10.57
N MET A 401 -5.00 -18.90 10.07
CA MET A 401 -3.73 -18.22 9.90
C MET A 401 -3.15 -18.44 8.50
N ASN A 402 -2.40 -17.44 8.02
CA ASN A 402 -1.54 -17.52 6.85
C ASN A 402 -0.10 -17.65 7.33
N TYR A 403 0.56 -18.78 7.04
CA TYR A 403 1.90 -19.07 7.53
C TYR A 403 2.72 -19.93 6.57
N SER A 404 4.04 -19.97 6.79
CA SER A 404 4.97 -20.90 6.15
C SER A 404 5.99 -21.38 7.17
N THR A 405 6.14 -22.69 7.33
CA THR A 405 7.15 -23.31 8.21
C THR A 405 8.17 -24.08 7.37
N SER A 406 9.37 -24.29 7.91
CA SER A 406 10.20 -25.41 7.45
C SER A 406 9.60 -26.75 7.90
N ALA A 407 10.18 -27.86 7.43
CA ALA A 407 9.78 -29.20 7.88
C ALA A 407 10.16 -29.50 9.35
N ALA A 408 11.14 -28.79 9.91
CA ALA A 408 11.57 -28.91 11.31
C ALA A 408 10.92 -27.84 12.22
N GLY A 409 10.23 -26.88 11.61
CA GLY A 409 9.52 -25.80 12.26
C GLY A 409 8.04 -26.10 12.48
N GLY A 410 7.35 -25.16 13.11
CA GLY A 410 5.95 -25.30 13.47
C GLY A 410 5.40 -24.06 14.17
N ILE A 411 4.07 -23.99 14.21
CA ILE A 411 3.33 -22.99 14.97
C ILE A 411 2.40 -23.70 15.96
N LYS A 412 2.41 -23.27 17.22
CA LYS A 412 1.42 -23.63 18.25
C LYS A 412 0.77 -22.39 18.82
N VAL A 413 -0.50 -22.49 19.16
CA VAL A 413 -1.30 -21.35 19.61
C VAL A 413 -2.03 -21.72 20.90
N SER A 414 -1.91 -20.87 21.90
CA SER A 414 -2.71 -20.89 23.12
C SER A 414 -3.66 -19.69 23.12
N ILE A 415 -4.89 -19.87 23.59
CA ILE A 415 -5.85 -18.77 23.77
C ILE A 415 -5.96 -18.47 25.26
N LEU A 416 -5.50 -17.28 25.64
CA LEU A 416 -5.45 -16.82 27.02
C LEU A 416 -6.61 -15.86 27.31
N ASP A 417 -6.98 -15.78 28.57
CA ASP A 417 -7.84 -14.72 29.11
C ASP A 417 -7.04 -13.42 29.36
N ASN A 418 -7.70 -12.41 29.91
CA ASN A 418 -7.07 -11.12 30.18
C ASN A 418 -5.95 -11.20 31.24
N SER A 419 -5.97 -12.22 32.12
CA SER A 419 -4.95 -12.49 33.13
C SER A 419 -3.72 -13.23 32.57
N LYS A 420 -3.68 -13.49 31.26
CA LYS A 420 -2.70 -14.34 30.56
C LYS A 420 -2.75 -15.81 31.00
N SER A 421 -3.89 -16.25 31.55
CA SER A 421 -4.13 -17.65 31.88
C SER A 421 -4.86 -18.34 30.73
N PRO A 422 -4.51 -19.58 30.33
CA PRO A 422 -5.17 -20.25 29.22
C PRO A 422 -6.63 -20.57 29.54
N TYR A 423 -7.54 -20.31 28.59
CA TYR A 423 -8.90 -20.83 28.69
C TYR A 423 -8.88 -22.36 28.73
N LYS A 424 -9.85 -22.97 29.42
CA LYS A 424 -9.94 -24.43 29.56
C LYS A 424 -9.87 -25.12 28.20
N GLY A 425 -8.86 -25.97 28.01
CA GLY A 425 -8.63 -26.72 26.77
C GLY A 425 -7.80 -25.98 25.70
N PHE A 426 -7.49 -24.70 25.90
CA PHE A 426 -6.71 -23.87 24.97
C PHE A 426 -5.27 -23.62 25.41
N ALA A 427 -4.79 -24.33 26.44
CA ALA A 427 -3.38 -24.31 26.81
C ALA A 427 -2.49 -24.81 25.66
N ILE A 428 -1.24 -24.36 25.63
CA ILE A 428 -0.30 -24.62 24.52
C ILE A 428 -0.07 -26.13 24.26
N ASP A 429 -0.09 -26.97 25.29
CA ASP A 429 0.06 -28.44 25.19
C ASP A 429 -1.13 -29.14 24.52
N ASN A 430 -2.28 -28.46 24.50
CA ASN A 430 -3.47 -28.88 23.75
C ASN A 430 -3.48 -28.36 22.32
N SER A 431 -2.61 -27.40 21.96
CA SER A 431 -2.45 -26.96 20.57
C SER A 431 -1.92 -28.12 19.72
N ILE A 432 -2.56 -28.36 18.58
CA ILE A 432 -2.01 -29.23 17.54
C ILE A 432 -1.04 -28.39 16.72
N GLU A 433 0.18 -28.88 16.55
CA GLU A 433 1.22 -28.17 15.81
C GLU A 433 0.81 -27.98 14.35
N SER A 434 0.95 -26.75 13.87
CA SER A 434 0.63 -26.34 12.51
C SER A 434 1.93 -26.27 11.70
N ILE A 435 2.06 -27.18 10.72
CA ILE A 435 3.24 -27.34 9.86
C ILE A 435 2.82 -27.19 8.40
N GLY A 436 3.65 -26.56 7.58
CA GLY A 436 3.47 -26.42 6.13
C GLY A 436 3.39 -24.97 5.66
N ASN A 437 2.93 -24.78 4.43
CA ASN A 437 2.81 -23.47 3.78
C ASN A 437 1.38 -23.23 3.29
N TYR A 438 0.66 -22.33 3.96
CA TYR A 438 -0.76 -22.09 3.69
C TYR A 438 -1.09 -20.59 3.72
N ILE A 439 -1.91 -20.15 2.76
CA ILE A 439 -2.44 -18.79 2.72
C ILE A 439 -3.67 -18.59 3.62
N ASP A 440 -4.28 -19.70 4.07
CA ASP A 440 -5.43 -19.72 4.95
C ASP A 440 -5.63 -21.13 5.54
N ARG A 441 -5.22 -21.36 6.78
CA ARG A 441 -5.32 -22.67 7.44
C ARG A 441 -5.89 -22.54 8.84
N ARG A 442 -6.86 -23.42 9.13
CA ARG A 442 -7.49 -23.52 10.44
C ARG A 442 -6.49 -24.03 11.49
N ILE A 443 -6.40 -23.31 12.60
CA ILE A 443 -5.68 -23.71 13.82
C ILE A 443 -6.54 -24.65 14.65
N LYS A 444 -5.92 -25.66 15.27
CA LYS A 444 -6.63 -26.77 15.94
C LYS A 444 -6.07 -27.04 17.33
N TRP A 445 -6.95 -27.50 18.21
CA TRP A 445 -6.62 -27.98 19.56
C TRP A 445 -7.20 -29.39 19.75
N LYS A 446 -6.59 -30.18 20.63
CA LYS A 446 -7.05 -31.55 20.95
C LYS A 446 -8.47 -31.50 21.53
N GLY A 447 -9.40 -32.22 20.91
CA GLY A 447 -10.77 -32.34 21.39
C GLY A 447 -11.64 -31.08 21.24
N ILE A 448 -11.17 -30.03 20.57
CA ILE A 448 -11.92 -28.77 20.39
C ILE A 448 -12.08 -28.48 18.90
N ASN A 449 -13.34 -28.34 18.48
CA ASN A 449 -13.70 -28.13 17.08
C ASN A 449 -14.41 -26.79 16.83
N ASP A 450 -14.51 -25.90 17.81
CA ASP A 450 -15.29 -24.66 17.71
C ASP A 450 -14.86 -23.64 18.79
N LEU A 451 -14.87 -22.36 18.45
CA LEU A 451 -14.50 -21.22 19.32
C LEU A 451 -15.70 -20.36 19.76
N SER A 452 -16.95 -20.78 19.49
CA SER A 452 -18.16 -19.99 19.80
C SER A 452 -18.24 -19.62 21.28
N SER A 453 -17.70 -20.46 22.18
CA SER A 453 -17.68 -20.19 23.63
C SER A 453 -16.73 -19.05 24.04
N LEU A 454 -15.85 -18.63 23.13
CA LEU A 454 -14.90 -17.52 23.30
C LEU A 454 -15.28 -16.29 22.46
N GLU A 455 -16.27 -16.39 21.56
CA GLU A 455 -16.75 -15.25 20.78
C GLU A 455 -17.24 -14.13 21.72
N GLY A 456 -16.83 -12.89 21.42
CA GLY A 456 -17.14 -11.72 22.24
C GLY A 456 -16.43 -11.64 23.60
N LYS A 457 -15.66 -12.66 24.01
CA LYS A 457 -14.81 -12.57 25.21
C LYS A 457 -13.49 -11.89 24.90
N VAL A 458 -12.92 -11.24 25.91
CA VAL A 458 -11.56 -10.69 25.83
C VAL A 458 -10.56 -11.84 25.85
N VAL A 459 -9.83 -11.99 24.75
CA VAL A 459 -8.81 -13.01 24.59
C VAL A 459 -7.45 -12.40 24.27
N ARG A 460 -6.41 -13.21 24.46
CA ARG A 460 -5.06 -13.00 23.92
C ARG A 460 -4.63 -14.26 23.22
N LEU A 461 -3.76 -14.15 22.23
CA LEU A 461 -3.06 -15.29 21.67
C LEU A 461 -1.63 -15.30 22.21
N GLU A 462 -1.21 -16.45 22.73
CA GLU A 462 0.20 -16.81 22.82
C GLU A 462 0.51 -17.71 21.64
N ILE A 463 1.46 -17.29 20.80
CA ILE A 463 1.84 -18.01 19.58
C ILE A 463 3.31 -18.38 19.71
N LYS A 464 3.59 -19.68 19.73
CA LYS A 464 4.95 -20.20 19.65
C LYS A 464 5.27 -20.48 18.19
N ILE A 465 6.33 -19.87 17.68
CA ILE A 465 6.74 -19.93 16.28
C ILE A 465 8.18 -20.47 16.24
N LYS A 466 8.43 -21.49 15.43
CA LYS A 466 9.78 -22.04 15.23
C LYS A 466 10.00 -22.25 13.74
N ASP A 467 11.11 -21.72 13.23
CA ASP A 467 11.57 -21.81 11.85
C ASP A 467 10.42 -21.58 10.85
N ALA A 468 9.76 -20.43 11.03
CA ALA A 468 8.50 -20.13 10.39
C ALA A 468 8.22 -18.62 10.27
N ASN A 469 7.34 -18.29 9.33
CA ASN A 469 6.76 -16.97 9.11
C ASN A 469 5.25 -17.04 9.31
N LEU A 470 4.69 -16.10 10.08
CA LEU A 470 3.27 -15.89 10.26
C LEU A 470 2.87 -14.54 9.66
N TYR A 471 2.05 -14.55 8.60
CA TYR A 471 1.73 -13.37 7.78
C TYR A 471 0.43 -12.68 8.22
N SER A 472 -0.60 -13.45 8.55
CA SER A 472 -1.89 -12.90 8.96
C SER A 472 -2.72 -13.89 9.78
N LEU A 473 -3.74 -13.37 10.47
CA LEU A 473 -4.77 -14.17 11.13
C LEU A 473 -6.17 -13.61 10.89
N ARG A 474 -7.20 -14.44 11.10
CA ARG A 474 -8.61 -14.03 11.16
C ARG A 474 -9.45 -15.05 11.92
N PHE A 475 -10.64 -14.63 12.32
CA PHE A 475 -11.69 -15.51 12.85
C PHE A 475 -12.87 -15.58 11.87
N ASN A 476 -13.42 -16.78 11.67
CA ASN A 476 -14.57 -17.05 10.79
C ASN A 476 -15.70 -17.71 11.53
#